data_AF-A0A1Y5TQ57-F1
#
_entry.id   AF-A0A1Y5TQ57-F1
#
_cell.length_a   1.000
_cell.length_b   1.000
_cell.length_c   1.000
_cell.angle_alpha   90.00
_cell.angle_beta   90.00
_cell.angle_gamma   90.00
#
_symmetry.space_group_name_H-M   'P 1'
#
loop_
_entity.id
_entity.type
_entity.pdbx_description
1 polymer ?
#
loop_
_entity_poly.entity_id
_entity_poly.type
_entity_poly.pdbx_seq_one_letter_code
_entity_poly.pdbx_strand_id
1 'polypeptide(L)'
;MTRLTQMHPAQQAGILCNDPQFQKFAAIRSGLPGTQFCASAAAQYLREACKIASRRELNTNAVAHSNFAALRTSFDAWAGRIATPNP
;
A
#
# COMPACT_ATOMS: atom_id res chain seq x y z
N MET A 1 -20.48 -7.56 -7.58
CA MET A 1 -19.16 -6.95 -7.83
C MET A 1 -18.96 -5.78 -6.86
N THR A 2 -18.40 -6.04 -5.69
CA THR A 2 -18.25 -5.01 -4.64
C THR A 2 -17.13 -4.07 -5.05
N ARG A 3 -17.49 -2.83 -5.39
CA ARG A 3 -16.55 -1.80 -5.84
C ARG A 3 -15.59 -1.47 -4.70
N LEU A 4 -14.29 -1.73 -4.90
CA LEU A 4 -13.21 -1.33 -3.98
C LEU A 4 -13.33 0.14 -3.55
N THR A 5 -13.87 0.99 -4.42
CA THR A 5 -14.17 2.43 -4.22
C THR A 5 -15.24 2.76 -3.18
N GLN A 6 -15.98 1.78 -2.64
CA GLN A 6 -16.98 1.99 -1.57
C GLN A 6 -16.51 1.45 -0.21
N MET A 7 -15.33 0.83 -0.15
CA MET A 7 -14.78 0.26 1.08
C MET A 7 -13.98 1.31 1.83
N HIS A 8 -14.07 1.28 3.16
CA HIS A 8 -13.26 2.14 4.02
C HIS A 8 -11.75 1.98 3.70
N PRO A 9 -10.96 3.07 3.68
CA PRO A 9 -9.52 3.04 3.46
C PRO A 9 -8.78 1.99 4.29
N ALA A 10 -9.18 1.82 5.56
CA ALA A 10 -8.64 0.79 6.45
C ALA A 10 -8.80 -0.64 5.92
N GLN A 11 -9.94 -0.92 5.26
CA GLN A 11 -10.27 -2.22 4.70
C GLN A 11 -9.53 -2.45 3.38
N GLN A 12 -9.43 -1.41 2.54
CA GLN A 12 -8.59 -1.43 1.33
C GLN A 12 -7.13 -1.72 1.67
N ALA A 13 -6.58 -1.04 2.70
CA ALA A 13 -5.24 -1.30 3.19
C ALA A 13 -5.07 -2.75 3.66
N GLY A 14 -6.09 -3.33 4.30
CA GLY A 14 -6.08 -4.74 4.68
C GLY A 14 -6.00 -5.70 3.49
N ILE A 15 -6.76 -5.43 2.43
CA ILE A 15 -6.71 -6.23 1.19
C ILE A 15 -5.33 -6.08 0.53
N LEU A 16 -4.83 -4.84 0.42
CA LEU A 16 -3.53 -4.54 -0.18
C LEU A 16 -2.38 -5.23 0.57
N CYS A 17 -2.41 -5.28 1.90
CA CYS A 17 -1.39 -5.98 2.69
C CYS A 17 -1.37 -7.49 2.42
N ASN A 18 -2.50 -8.07 2.01
CA ASN A 18 -2.58 -9.48 1.63
C ASN A 18 -2.16 -9.74 0.17
N ASP A 19 -1.92 -8.69 -0.62
CA ASP A 19 -1.49 -8.82 -2.02
C ASP A 19 0.00 -9.24 -2.10
N PRO A 20 0.34 -10.37 -2.74
CA PRO A 20 1.72 -10.82 -2.92
C PRO A 20 2.62 -9.81 -3.64
N GLN A 21 2.08 -9.01 -4.57
CA GLN A 21 2.84 -7.99 -5.26
C GLN A 21 3.21 -6.85 -4.32
N PHE A 22 2.26 -6.41 -3.49
CA PHE A 22 2.51 -5.37 -2.51
C PHE A 22 3.48 -5.83 -1.43
N GLN A 23 3.40 -7.10 -1.02
CA GLN A 23 4.35 -7.72 -0.09
C GLN A 23 5.79 -7.71 -0.64
N LYS A 24 5.98 -8.01 -1.93
CA LYS A 24 7.29 -7.91 -2.58
C LYS A 24 7.77 -6.47 -2.70
N PHE A 25 6.88 -5.55 -3.04
CA PHE A 25 7.20 -4.12 -3.08
C PHE A 25 7.67 -3.60 -1.72
N ALA A 26 6.93 -3.92 -0.65
CA ALA A 26 7.30 -3.58 0.72
C ALA A 26 8.66 -4.17 1.09
N ALA A 27 8.92 -5.44 0.76
CA ALA A 27 10.21 -6.08 1.00
C ALA A 27 11.38 -5.36 0.31
N ILE A 28 11.22 -5.01 -0.97
CA ILE A 28 12.23 -4.25 -1.73
C ILE A 28 12.47 -2.88 -1.10
N ARG A 29 11.40 -2.18 -0.72
CA ARG A 29 11.48 -0.85 -0.08
C ARG A 29 12.11 -0.90 1.30
N SER A 30 11.93 -2.00 2.04
CA SER A 30 12.57 -2.25 3.33
C SER A 30 14.02 -2.74 3.21
N GLY A 31 14.56 -2.90 1.99
CA GLY A 31 15.95 -3.32 1.79
C GLY A 31 16.16 -4.84 1.80
N LEU A 32 15.09 -5.63 1.68
CA LEU A 32 15.13 -7.10 1.57
C LEU A 32 14.66 -7.56 0.17
N PRO A 33 15.33 -7.15 -0.92
CA PRO A 33 14.97 -7.58 -2.27
C PRO A 33 15.09 -9.10 -2.41
N GLY A 34 14.15 -9.70 -3.14
CA GLY A 34 14.10 -11.16 -3.34
C GLY A 34 13.32 -11.91 -2.26
N THR A 35 12.90 -11.24 -1.18
CA THR A 35 11.98 -11.82 -0.19
C THR A 35 10.56 -11.33 -0.41
N GLN A 36 9.59 -12.13 0.02
CA GLN A 36 8.19 -11.74 0.06
C GLN A 36 7.80 -11.57 1.53
N PHE A 37 7.29 -10.39 1.88
CA PHE A 37 6.77 -10.15 3.22
C PHE A 37 5.44 -10.87 3.44
N CYS A 38 5.10 -11.11 4.71
CA CYS A 38 3.77 -11.56 5.09
C CYS A 38 2.82 -10.36 5.25
N ALA A 39 1.51 -10.64 5.36
CA ALA A 39 0.49 -9.59 5.51
C ALA A 39 0.75 -8.68 6.72
N SER A 40 1.29 -9.22 7.82
CA SER A 40 1.63 -8.44 9.02
C SER A 40 2.80 -7.47 8.78
N ALA A 41 3.86 -7.94 8.10
CA ALA A 41 5.02 -7.12 7.77
C ALA A 41 4.66 -6.03 6.73
N ALA A 42 3.87 -6.37 5.71
CA ALA A 42 3.33 -5.39 4.76
C ALA A 42 2.45 -4.34 5.46
N ALA A 43 1.64 -4.75 6.45
CA ALA A 43 0.82 -3.84 7.24
C ALA A 43 1.65 -2.94 8.17
N GLN A 44 2.82 -3.39 8.63
CA GLN A 44 3.75 -2.55 9.39
C GLN A 44 4.40 -1.52 8.47
N TYR A 45 4.91 -1.95 7.30
CA TYR A 45 5.45 -1.03 6.29
C TYR A 45 4.45 0.06 5.89
N LEU A 46 3.19 -0.33 5.65
CA LEU A 46 2.12 0.61 5.32
C LEU A 46 1.89 1.63 6.45
N ARG A 47 1.94 1.19 7.71
CA ARG A 47 1.79 2.06 8.89
C ARG A 47 2.92 3.10 8.97
N GLU A 48 4.15 2.66 8.78
CA GLU A 48 5.33 3.53 8.75
C GLU A 48 5.26 4.53 7.59
N ALA A 49 4.93 4.07 6.38
CA ALA A 49 4.82 4.91 5.19
C ALA A 49 3.66 5.92 5.27
N CYS A 50 2.53 5.53 5.85
CA CYS A 50 1.37 6.41 6.02
C CYS A 50 1.45 7.27 7.30
N LYS A 51 2.46 7.05 8.16
CA LYS A 51 2.62 7.66 9.49
C LYS A 51 1.41 7.48 10.42
N ILE A 52 0.92 6.24 10.49
CA ILE A 52 -0.21 5.85 11.34
C ILE A 52 0.17 4.68 12.24
N ALA A 53 -0.41 4.62 13.43
CA ALA A 53 -0.25 3.48 14.33
C ALA A 53 -1.23 2.34 13.98
N SER A 54 -2.40 2.68 13.42
CA SER A 54 -3.45 1.73 13.08
C SER A 54 -4.13 2.04 11.75
N ARG A 55 -4.50 1.00 11.00
CA ARG A 55 -5.25 1.12 9.73
C ARG A 55 -6.55 1.92 9.88
N ARG A 56 -7.16 1.93 11.07
CA ARG A 56 -8.38 2.72 11.35
C ARG A 56 -8.16 4.21 11.16
N GLU A 57 -6.95 4.71 11.38
CA GLU A 57 -6.62 6.12 11.21
C GLU A 57 -6.69 6.55 9.74
N LEU A 58 -6.58 5.63 8.77
CA LEU A 58 -6.80 5.96 7.36
C LEU A 58 -8.22 6.45 7.07
N ASN A 59 -9.19 6.12 7.93
CA ASN A 59 -10.57 6.55 7.76
C ASN A 59 -10.83 7.95 8.31
N THR A 60 -10.04 8.39 9.30
CA THR A 60 -10.28 9.64 10.05
C THR A 60 -9.20 10.70 9.79
N ASN A 61 -8.00 10.29 9.39
CA ASN A 61 -6.85 11.16 9.17
C ASN A 61 -6.65 11.41 7.67
N ALA A 62 -7.00 12.62 7.24
CA ALA A 62 -6.84 13.05 5.84
C ALA A 62 -5.38 13.00 5.36
N VAL A 63 -4.41 13.27 6.24
CA VAL A 63 -2.97 13.18 5.90
C VAL A 63 -2.58 11.74 5.62
N ALA A 64 -3.03 10.81 6.45
CA ALA A 64 -2.80 9.39 6.25
C ALA A 64 -3.43 8.89 4.94
N HIS A 65 -4.61 9.41 4.59
CA HIS A 65 -5.28 9.11 3.32
C HIS A 65 -4.45 9.57 2.11
N SER A 66 -3.92 10.80 2.14
CA SER A 66 -3.04 11.32 1.09
C SER A 66 -1.74 10.51 0.97
N ASN A 67 -1.13 10.14 2.09
CA ASN A 67 0.07 9.28 2.08
C ASN A 67 -0.23 7.90 1.51
N PHE A 68 -1.37 7.30 1.86
CA PHE A 68 -1.79 6.01 1.31
C PHE A 68 -2.04 6.08 -0.19
N ALA A 69 -2.64 7.17 -0.68
CA ALA A 69 -2.81 7.40 -2.12
C ALA A 69 -1.44 7.52 -2.83
N ALA A 70 -0.49 8.29 -2.29
CA ALA A 70 0.87 8.41 -2.83
C ALA A 70 1.63 7.08 -2.83
N LEU A 71 1.46 6.28 -1.77
CA LEU A 71 2.03 4.94 -1.67
C LEU A 71 1.45 4.00 -2.73
N ARG A 72 0.13 4.03 -2.95
CA ARG A 72 -0.51 3.28 -4.05
C ARG A 72 0.05 3.69 -5.41
N THR A 73 0.16 4.99 -5.68
CA THR A 73 0.77 5.48 -6.93
C THR A 73 2.20 4.95 -7.10
N SER A 74 3.01 4.96 -6.04
CA SER A 74 4.37 4.43 -6.06
C SER A 74 4.41 2.92 -6.30
N PHE A 75 3.46 2.19 -5.73
CA PHE A 75 3.30 0.75 -5.95
C PHE A 75 2.86 0.45 -7.39
N ASP A 76 1.87 1.17 -7.92
CA ASP A 76 1.40 1.00 -9.31
C ASP A 76 2.51 1.38 -10.31
N ALA A 77 3.34 2.40 -10.00
CA ALA A 77 4.53 2.74 -10.77
C ALA A 77 5.56 1.59 -10.77
N TRP A 78 5.87 1.05 -9.58
CA TRP A 78 6.80 -0.08 -9.46
C TRP A 78 6.28 -1.36 -10.13
N ALA A 79 4.98 -1.63 -10.03
CA ALA A 79 4.34 -2.78 -10.66
C ALA A 79 4.27 -2.66 -12.20
N GLY A 80 4.78 -1.57 -12.78
CA GLY A 80 4.76 -1.31 -14.21
C GLY A 80 3.37 -0.99 -14.75
N ARG A 81 2.41 -0.64 -13.88
CA ARG A 81 1.04 -0.25 -14.29
C ARG A 81 0.95 1.20 -14.73
N ILE A 82 1.87 2.04 -14.26
CA ILE A 82 2.08 3.37 -14.85
C ILE A 82 3.06 3.16 -15.99
N ALA A 83 2.54 3.01 -17.20
CA ALA A 83 3.32 3.18 -18.41
C ALA A 83 3.92 4.60 -18.35
N THR A 84 5.24 4.70 -18.21
CA THR A 84 5.98 5.91 -18.60
C THR A 84 5.46 6.33 -19.98
N PRO A 85 4.98 7.57 -20.16
CA PRO A 85 4.67 8.05 -21.50
C PRO A 85 5.94 7.90 -22.34
N ASN A 86 5.85 7.09 -23.39
CA ASN A 86 6.91 6.95 -24.38
C ASN A 86 7.15 8.35 -25.00
N PRO A 87 8.40 8.82 -25.13
CA PRO A 87 8.73 10.17 -25.59
C PRO A 87 8.22 10.48 -27.00
#